data_AF-A0A9D1I6I7-F1
#
_entry.id   AF-A0A9D1I6I7-F1
#
_cell.length_a   1.000
_cell.length_b   1.000
_cell.length_c   1.000
_cell.angle_alpha   90.00
_cell.angle_beta   90.00
_cell.angle_gamma   90.00
#
_symmetry.space_group_name_H-M   'P 1'
#
loop_
_entity.id
_entity.type
_entity.pdbx_description
1 polymer ?
#
loop_
_entity_poly.entity_id
_entity_poly.type
_entity_poly.pdbx_seq_one_letter_code
_entity_poly.pdbx_strand_id
1 'polypeptide(L)' 'MKPFWFVTAVHKDVSERLKRVNPRLYREVKDILEINKAQRHIRGGLATRMKYKKQAENAGQ' A
#
# COMPACT_ATOMS: atom_id res chain seq x y z
N MET A 1 -0.70 -0.15 17.39
CA MET A 1 -1.32 -0.59 16.13
C MET A 1 -1.96 0.64 15.49
N LYS A 2 -1.53 1.09 14.30
CA LYS A 2 -2.05 2.33 13.68
C LYS A 2 -3.55 2.15 13.36
N PRO A 3 -4.41 3.16 13.62
CA PRO A 3 -5.84 3.02 13.42
C PRO A 3 -6.19 2.93 11.93
N PHE A 4 -7.13 2.05 11.62
CA PHE A 4 -7.67 1.77 10.27
C PHE A 4 -8.16 3.03 9.53
N TRP A 5 -8.50 4.08 10.28
CA TRP A 5 -8.95 5.39 9.80
C TRP A 5 -8.01 6.07 8.79
N PHE A 6 -6.69 5.93 8.92
CA PHE A 6 -5.75 6.54 7.96
C PHE A 6 -5.78 5.89 6.58
N VAL A 7 -6.12 4.60 6.52
CA VAL A 7 -6.12 3.85 5.26
C VAL A 7 -7.40 4.13 4.47
N THR A 8 -8.53 4.39 5.13
CA THR A 8 -9.80 4.68 4.46
C THR A 8 -9.98 6.15 4.12
N ALA A 9 -9.60 7.07 5.02
CA ALA A 9 -9.73 8.51 4.79
C ALA A 9 -8.84 8.97 3.62
N VAL A 10 -7.56 8.59 3.63
CA VAL A 10 -6.63 8.91 2.54
C VAL A 10 -7.05 8.23 1.24
N HIS A 11 -7.49 6.97 1.28
CA HIS A 11 -8.00 6.31 0.07
C HIS A 11 -9.20 7.05 -0.52
N LYS A 12 -10.14 7.51 0.31
CA LYS A 12 -11.33 8.23 -0.13
C LYS A 12 -10.97 9.59 -0.74
N ASP A 13 -10.07 10.33 -0.09
CA ASP A 13 -9.60 11.61 -0.61
C ASP A 13 -8.88 11.44 -1.95
N VAL A 14 -8.01 10.44 -2.10
CA VAL A 14 -7.22 10.24 -3.32
C VAL A 14 -8.03 9.59 -4.46
N SER A 15 -8.89 8.62 -4.15
CA SER A 15 -9.62 7.83 -5.17
C SER A 15 -10.90 8.51 -5.65
N GLU A 16 -11.57 9.26 -4.78
CA GLU A 16 -12.89 9.84 -5.05
C GLU A 16 -12.85 11.37 -5.08
N ARG A 17 -12.36 12.01 -4.02
CA ARG A 17 -12.43 13.47 -3.87
C ARG A 17 -11.49 14.19 -4.82
N LEU A 18 -10.26 13.70 -4.98
CA LEU A 18 -9.26 14.28 -5.87
C LEU A 18 -9.73 14.30 -7.32
N LYS A 19 -10.46 13.27 -7.76
CA LYS A 19 -11.07 13.21 -9.10
C LYS A 19 -12.05 14.37 -9.35
N ARG A 20 -12.77 14.81 -8.31
CA ARG A 20 -13.75 15.92 -8.39
C ARG A 20 -13.08 17.29 -8.26
N VAL A 21 -12.08 17.41 -7.39
CA VAL A 21 -11.40 18.69 -7.09
C VAL A 21 -10.35 19.04 -8.15
N ASN A 22 -9.54 18.07 -8.58
CA ASN A 22 -8.49 18.27 -9.56
C ASN A 22 -8.31 17.03 -10.47
N PRO A 23 -9.07 16.96 -11.59
CA PRO A 23 -9.02 15.82 -12.50
C PRO A 23 -7.67 15.63 -13.22
N ARG A 24 -6.84 16.68 -13.33
CA ARG A 24 -5.50 16.59 -13.92
C ARG A 24 -4.56 15.87 -12.96
N LEU A 25 -4.48 16.33 -11.72
CA LEU A 25 -3.67 15.71 -10.67
C LEU A 25 -4.12 14.28 -10.38
N TYR A 26 -5.42 14.01 -10.42
CA TYR A 26 -5.94 12.65 -10.26
C TYR A 26 -5.38 11.67 -11.30
N ARG A 27 -5.22 12.10 -12.57
CA ARG A 27 -4.67 11.23 -13.62
C ARG A 27 -3.23 10.84 -13.31
N GLU A 28 -2.40 11.81 -12.93
CA GLU A 28 -1.00 11.56 -12.55
C GLU A 28 -0.90 10.62 -11.33
N VAL A 29 -1.73 10.84 -10.31
CA VAL A 29 -1.76 9.99 -9.11
C VAL A 29 -2.30 8.58 -9.42
N LYS A 30 -3.26 8.45 -10.34
CA LYS A 30 -3.84 7.16 -10.72
C LYS A 30 -2.78 6.22 -11.29
N ASP A 31 -1.90 6.71 -12.15
CA ASP A 31 -0.84 5.89 -12.74
C ASP A 31 0.10 5.33 -11.67
N ILE A 32 0.47 6.17 -10.69
CA ILE A 32 1.28 5.76 -9.54
C ILE A 32 0.54 4.72 -8.67
N LEU A 33 -0.77 4.88 -8.46
CA LEU A 33 -1.56 3.91 -7.71
C LEU A 33 -1.64 2.56 -8.40
N GLU A 34 -1.79 2.52 -9.72
CA GLU A 34 -1.81 1.28 -10.48
C GLU A 34 -0.46 0.55 -10.44
N ILE A 35 0.66 1.27 -10.56
CA ILE A 35 2.00 0.69 -10.35
C ILE A 35 2.13 0.10 -8.94
N ASN A 36 1.67 0.83 -7.91
CA ASN A 36 1.73 0.36 -6.54
C ASN A 36 0.86 -0.89 -6.31
N LYS A 37 -0.32 -0.97 -6.93
CA LYS A 37 -1.18 -2.17 -6.87
C LYS A 37 -0.51 -3.34 -7.58
N ALA A 38 0.04 -3.11 -8.77
CA ALA A 38 0.75 -4.15 -9.53
C ALA A 38 1.92 -4.71 -8.72
N GLN A 39 2.68 -3.89 -8.00
CA GLN A 39 3.81 -4.33 -7.19
C GLN A 39 3.42 -4.95 -5.82
N ARG A 40 2.14 -4.84 -5.40
CA ARG A 40 1.69 -5.30 -4.07
C ARG A 40 2.02 -6.77 -3.82
N HIS A 41 1.84 -7.64 -4.81
CA HIS A 41 2.10 -9.08 -4.65
C HIS A 41 3.58 -9.38 -4.45
N ILE A 42 4.49 -8.66 -5.14
CA ILE A 42 5.94 -8.76 -4.94
C ILE A 42 6.30 -8.37 -3.51
N ARG A 43 5.79 -7.23 -3.03
CA ARG A 43 6.01 -6.76 -1.65
C ARG A 43 5.43 -7.76 -0.64
N GLY A 44 4.28 -8.34 -0.92
CA GLY A 44 3.65 -9.38 -0.10
C GLY A 44 4.51 -10.65 0.00
N GLY A 45 5.03 -11.15 -1.12
CA GLY A 45 5.93 -12.30 -1.14
C GLY A 45 7.23 -12.05 -0.35
N LEU A 46 7.83 -10.87 -0.53
CA LEU A 46 9.00 -10.44 0.26
C LEU A 46 8.68 -10.37 1.75
N ALA A 47 7.53 -9.81 2.14
CA ALA A 47 7.11 -9.72 3.54
C ALA A 47 6.95 -11.12 4.17
N THR A 48 6.32 -12.06 3.47
CA THR A 48 6.18 -13.45 3.93
C THR A 48 7.54 -14.11 4.09
N ARG A 49 8.43 -13.99 3.10
CA ARG A 49 9.79 -14.54 3.18
C ARG A 49 10.56 -14.00 4.39
N MET A 50 10.51 -12.68 4.62
CA MET A 50 11.18 -12.04 5.76
C MET A 50 10.59 -12.47 7.10
N LYS A 51 9.26 -12.66 7.19
CA LYS A 51 8.61 -13.16 8.41
C LYS A 51 9.16 -14.53 8.81
N TYR A 52 9.21 -15.49 7.89
CA TYR A 52 9.68 -16.84 8.19
C TYR A 52 11.20 -16.89 8.42
N LYS A 53 11.98 -16.10 7.68
CA LYS A 53 13.42 -15.96 7.95
C LYS A 53 13.67 -15.49 9.39
N LYS A 54 12.97 -14.43 9.82
CA LYS A 54 13.08 -13.90 11.19
C LYS A 54 12.60 -14.92 12.25
N GLN A 55 11.54 -15.69 11.95
CA GLN A 55 11.08 -16.74 12.86
C GLN A 55 12.11 -17.87 13.01
N ALA A 56 12.78 -18.26 11.93
CA ALA A 56 13.83 -19.27 11.97
C ALA A 56 15.07 -18.78 12.73
N GLU A 57 15.51 -17.54 12.52
CA GLU A 57 16.61 -16.93 13.28
C GLU A 57 16.30 -16.86 14.78
N ASN A 58 15.08 -16.46 15.15
CA ASN A 58 14.64 -16.40 16.55
C ASN A 58 14.46 -17.77 17.22
N ALA A 59 14.28 -18.86 16.45
CA ALA A 59 14.13 -20.21 17.00
C ALA A 59 15.47 -20.90 17.28
N GLY A 60 16.56 -20.40 16.70
CA GLY A 60 17.92 -20.86 16.94
C GLY A 60 18.71 -20.03 17.97
N GLN A 61 18.08 -19.00 18.55
CA GLN A 61 18.58 -18.21 19.68
C GLN A 61 17.90 -18.65 20.97
#